data_AF-A0A6A6AMH4-F1
#
_entry.id   AF-A0A6A6AMH4-F1
#
_cell.length_a   1.000
_cell.length_b   1.000
_cell.length_c   1.000
_cell.angle_alpha   90.00
_cell.angle_beta   90.00
_cell.angle_gamma   90.00
#
_symmetry.space_group_name_H-M   'P 1'
#
loop_
_entity.id
_entity.type
_entity.pdbx_description
1 polymer ?
#
loop_
_entity_poly.entity_id
_entity_poly.type
_entity_poly.pdbx_seq_one_letter_code
_entity_poly.pdbx_strand_id
1 'polypeptide(L)'
;MHPDRIMEGLKQGNSIELELVEKLREGLGLIADGMRTECLNRSDALRELREELETERIEPERAAALQEQIQLTRLVQVNIREYQDTIVSCKEQYQQEVAAIRLDFEIMTQYHGRLRENAAKQQRILNNFVLTMKSRGQVEGIHELREMMRFWQTSSMFLDNEYNRLQERRVGRSNEAWSRYQRETRTLHDQIRVLERIAESAGLDVEED
;
A
#
# COMPACT_ATOMS: atom_id res chain seq x y z
N MET A 1 -24.40 -107.89 -21.36
CA MET A 1 -23.29 -106.94 -21.07
C MET A 1 -22.09 -107.74 -20.63
N HIS A 2 -20.92 -107.54 -21.24
CA HIS A 2 -19.66 -108.21 -20.83
C HIS A 2 -18.98 -107.37 -19.73
N PRO A 3 -18.71 -107.93 -18.53
CA PRO A 3 -18.03 -107.22 -17.43
C PRO A 3 -16.66 -106.66 -17.83
N ASP A 4 -15.96 -107.36 -18.72
CA ASP A 4 -14.61 -106.99 -19.17
C ASP A 4 -14.58 -105.66 -19.91
N ARG A 5 -15.62 -105.37 -20.72
CA ARG A 5 -15.75 -104.07 -21.42
C ARG A 5 -16.04 -102.91 -20.47
N ILE A 6 -16.71 -103.17 -19.35
CA ILE A 6 -16.97 -102.16 -18.31
C ILE A 6 -15.67 -101.84 -17.56
N MET A 7 -14.89 -102.88 -17.20
CA MET A 7 -13.59 -102.72 -16.56
C MET A 7 -12.56 -102.01 -17.45
N GLU A 8 -12.58 -102.27 -18.75
CA GLU A 8 -11.69 -101.62 -19.72
C GLU A 8 -12.04 -100.15 -19.93
N GLY A 9 -13.34 -99.81 -19.98
CA GLY A 9 -13.83 -98.43 -19.99
C GLY A 9 -13.47 -97.65 -18.73
N LEU A 10 -13.54 -98.26 -17.55
CA LEU A 10 -13.12 -97.64 -16.29
C LEU A 10 -11.60 -97.40 -16.24
N LYS A 11 -10.79 -98.32 -16.76
CA LYS A 11 -9.33 -98.14 -16.87
C LYS A 11 -8.97 -96.99 -17.81
N GLN A 12 -9.64 -96.90 -18.96
CA GLN A 12 -9.46 -95.80 -19.91
C GLN A 12 -9.93 -94.45 -19.33
N GLY A 13 -11.05 -94.42 -18.63
CA GLY A 13 -11.52 -93.22 -17.92
C GLY A 13 -10.49 -92.73 -16.90
N ASN A 14 -9.95 -93.64 -16.09
CA ASN A 14 -8.96 -93.30 -15.07
C ASN A 14 -7.62 -92.83 -15.67
N SER A 15 -7.19 -93.39 -16.80
CA SER A 15 -5.98 -92.91 -17.49
C SER A 15 -6.19 -91.51 -18.09
N ILE A 16 -7.37 -91.22 -18.64
CA ILE A 16 -7.70 -89.89 -19.18
C ILE A 16 -7.77 -88.85 -18.04
N GLU A 17 -8.36 -89.21 -16.90
CA GLU A 17 -8.42 -88.32 -15.73
C GLU A 17 -7.02 -88.02 -15.18
N LEU A 18 -6.14 -89.02 -15.09
CA LEU A 18 -4.75 -88.82 -14.67
C LEU A 18 -3.97 -87.93 -15.64
N GLU A 19 -4.10 -88.16 -16.95
CA GLU A 19 -3.47 -87.31 -17.97
C GLU A 19 -3.99 -85.86 -17.89
N LEU A 20 -5.29 -85.68 -17.67
CA LEU A 20 -5.90 -84.37 -17.46
C LEU A 20 -5.31 -83.68 -16.22
N VAL A 21 -5.17 -84.39 -15.09
CA VAL A 21 -4.59 -83.85 -13.85
C VAL A 21 -3.12 -83.47 -14.05
N GLU A 22 -2.34 -84.28 -14.77
CA GLU A 22 -0.96 -83.96 -15.10
C GLU A 22 -0.86 -82.70 -15.96
N LYS A 23 -1.68 -82.58 -17.01
CA LYS A 23 -1.73 -81.38 -17.86
C LYS A 23 -2.20 -80.14 -17.10
N LEU A 24 -3.15 -80.30 -16.17
CA LEU A 24 -3.63 -79.20 -15.34
C LEU A 24 -2.53 -78.72 -14.38
N ARG A 25 -1.75 -79.65 -13.81
CA ARG A 25 -0.61 -79.34 -12.96
C ARG A 25 0.50 -78.63 -13.73
N GLU A 26 0.83 -79.08 -14.95
CA GLU A 26 1.78 -78.43 -15.84
C GLU A 26 1.34 -76.99 -16.17
N GLY A 27 0.07 -76.81 -16.54
CA GLY A 27 -0.51 -75.49 -16.85
C GLY A 27 -0.49 -74.54 -15.66
N LEU A 28 -0.83 -75.02 -14.46
CA LEU A 28 -0.76 -74.23 -13.22
C LEU A 28 0.68 -73.85 -12.87
N GLY A 29 1.66 -74.74 -13.14
CA GLY A 29 3.08 -74.45 -12.97
C GLY A 29 3.53 -73.26 -13.84
N LEU A 30 3.17 -73.28 -15.13
CA LEU A 30 3.49 -72.18 -16.06
C LEU A 30 2.86 -70.85 -15.64
N ILE A 31 1.61 -70.88 -15.14
CA ILE A 31 0.94 -69.67 -14.62
C ILE A 31 1.68 -69.12 -13.41
N ALA A 32 2.07 -69.99 -12.46
CA ALA A 32 2.79 -69.57 -11.26
C ALA A 32 4.16 -68.95 -11.59
N ASP A 33 4.90 -69.55 -12.53
CA ASP A 33 6.19 -69.03 -12.99
C ASP A 33 6.02 -67.69 -13.74
N GLY A 34 4.97 -67.56 -14.55
CA GLY A 34 4.61 -66.30 -15.20
C GLY A 34 4.27 -65.20 -14.21
N MET A 35 3.45 -65.50 -13.19
CA MET A 35 3.11 -64.56 -12.12
C MET A 35 4.35 -64.13 -11.32
N ARG A 36 5.24 -65.07 -10.99
CA ARG A 36 6.48 -64.76 -10.26
C ARG A 36 7.38 -63.83 -11.07
N THR A 37 7.50 -64.06 -12.37
CA THR A 37 8.31 -63.23 -13.27
C THR A 37 7.74 -61.82 -13.38
N GLU A 38 6.42 -61.69 -13.55
CA GLU A 38 5.74 -60.39 -13.57
C GLU A 38 5.90 -59.63 -12.25
N CYS A 39 5.82 -60.33 -11.10
CA CYS A 39 6.06 -59.72 -9.80
C CYS A 39 7.50 -59.18 -9.65
N LEU A 40 8.51 -59.91 -10.15
CA LEU A 40 9.90 -59.45 -10.14
C LEU A 40 10.08 -58.22 -11.04
N ASN A 41 9.57 -58.27 -12.27
CA ASN A 41 9.63 -57.15 -13.22
C ASN A 41 8.97 -55.87 -12.64
N ARG A 42 7.81 -56.01 -12.00
CA ARG A 42 7.14 -54.89 -11.33
C ARG A 42 7.92 -54.38 -10.13
N SER A 43 8.55 -55.27 -9.36
CA SER A 43 9.38 -54.87 -8.24
C SER A 43 10.60 -54.08 -8.69
N ASP A 44 11.24 -54.48 -9.79
CA ASP A 44 12.37 -53.76 -10.37
C ASP A 44 11.93 -52.39 -10.93
N ALA A 45 10.82 -52.33 -11.67
CA ALA A 45 10.26 -51.06 -12.16
C ALA A 45 9.88 -50.10 -11.02
N LEU A 46 9.32 -50.63 -9.92
CA LEU A 46 9.02 -49.83 -8.73
C LEU A 46 10.28 -49.34 -8.01
N ARG A 47 11.38 -50.10 -8.05
CA ARG A 47 12.68 -49.67 -7.51
C ARG A 47 13.25 -48.52 -8.35
N GLU A 48 13.26 -48.65 -9.67
CA GLU A 48 13.76 -47.61 -10.58
C GLU A 48 12.96 -46.29 -10.42
N LEU A 49 11.62 -46.37 -10.41
CA LEU A 49 10.75 -45.21 -10.13
C LEU A 49 11.03 -44.57 -8.77
N ARG A 50 11.34 -45.38 -7.76
CA ARG A 50 11.67 -44.86 -6.42
C ARG A 50 13.02 -44.14 -6.42
N GLU A 51 14.02 -44.67 -7.10
CA GLU A 51 15.34 -44.05 -7.22
C GLU A 51 15.28 -42.72 -7.99
N GLU A 52 14.48 -42.66 -9.06
CA GLU A 52 14.17 -41.42 -9.81
C GLU A 52 13.46 -40.37 -8.92
N LEU A 53 12.46 -40.78 -8.13
CA LEU A 53 11.77 -39.89 -7.18
C LEU A 53 12.66 -39.41 -6.03
N GLU A 54 13.56 -40.26 -5.53
CA GLU A 54 14.56 -39.86 -4.53
C GLU A 54 15.59 -38.88 -5.10
N THR A 55 15.87 -38.93 -6.41
CA THR A 55 16.77 -37.97 -7.10
C THR A 55 16.09 -36.64 -7.47
N GLU A 56 14.78 -36.64 -7.71
CA GLU A 56 13.99 -35.42 -7.98
C GLU A 56 13.52 -34.67 -6.74
N ARG A 57 13.81 -35.17 -5.53
CA ARG A 57 13.45 -34.51 -4.28
C ARG A 57 14.14 -33.16 -4.21
N ILE A 58 13.44 -32.09 -4.61
CA ILE A 58 13.86 -30.69 -4.40
C ILE A 58 14.28 -30.63 -2.94
N GLU A 59 15.57 -30.40 -2.70
CA GLU A 59 16.12 -30.42 -1.35
C GLU A 59 15.24 -29.51 -0.47
N PRO A 60 14.76 -29.98 0.69
CA PRO A 60 13.88 -29.19 1.55
C PRO A 60 14.49 -27.83 1.91
N GLU A 61 15.82 -27.70 1.85
CA GLU A 61 16.57 -26.45 1.97
C GLU A 61 16.27 -25.44 0.85
N ARG A 62 16.18 -25.89 -0.42
CA ARG A 62 15.79 -25.02 -1.55
C ARG A 62 14.35 -24.54 -1.44
N ALA A 63 13.44 -25.42 -1.00
CA ALA A 63 12.04 -25.03 -0.80
C ALA A 63 11.89 -24.02 0.35
N ALA A 64 12.64 -24.21 1.45
CA ALA A 64 12.67 -23.28 2.56
C ALA A 64 13.25 -21.91 2.15
N ALA A 65 14.37 -21.89 1.41
CA ALA A 65 14.98 -20.67 0.91
C ALA A 65 14.05 -19.89 -0.04
N LEU A 66 13.32 -20.59 -0.92
CA LEU A 66 12.33 -19.97 -1.81
C LEU A 66 11.18 -19.35 -1.01
N GLN A 67 10.71 -20.03 0.03
CA GLN A 67 9.63 -19.53 0.89
C GLN A 67 10.07 -18.29 1.69
N GLU A 68 11.31 -18.27 2.20
CA GLU A 68 11.90 -17.10 2.85
C GLU A 68 12.02 -15.92 1.88
N GLN A 69 12.46 -16.16 0.64
CA GLN A 69 12.53 -15.13 -0.39
C GLN A 69 11.16 -14.52 -0.69
N ILE A 70 10.11 -15.34 -0.83
CA ILE A 70 8.73 -14.86 -1.03
C ILE A 70 8.24 -14.00 0.14
N GLN A 71 8.55 -14.41 1.38
CA GLN A 71 8.17 -13.65 2.57
C GLN A 71 8.89 -12.30 2.63
N LEU A 72 10.19 -12.27 2.30
CA LEU A 72 10.99 -11.06 2.25
C LEU A 72 10.46 -10.09 1.18
N THR A 73 10.14 -10.57 -0.03
CA THR A 73 9.55 -9.75 -1.10
C THR A 73 8.26 -9.09 -0.64
N ARG A 74 7.34 -9.88 -0.05
CA ARG A 74 6.06 -9.36 0.46
C ARG A 74 6.27 -8.32 1.55
N LEU A 75 7.20 -8.55 2.46
CA LEU A 75 7.51 -7.60 3.53
C LEU A 75 8.03 -6.28 2.97
N VAL A 76 8.95 -6.33 2.01
CA VAL A 76 9.47 -5.13 1.35
C VAL A 76 8.37 -4.37 0.62
N GLN A 77 7.54 -5.07 -0.17
CA GLN A 77 6.39 -4.48 -0.87
C GLN A 77 5.41 -3.79 0.08
N VAL A 78 5.05 -4.44 1.20
CA VAL A 78 4.12 -3.87 2.18
C VAL A 78 4.70 -2.59 2.80
N ASN A 79 5.98 -2.60 3.21
CA ASN A 79 6.59 -1.40 3.80
C ASN A 79 6.68 -0.25 2.80
N ILE A 80 7.01 -0.52 1.53
CA ILE A 80 7.03 0.51 0.48
C ILE A 80 5.63 1.14 0.34
N ARG A 81 4.58 0.32 0.26
CA ARG A 81 3.19 0.80 0.18
C ARG A 81 2.80 1.62 1.41
N GLU A 82 3.10 1.14 2.62
CA GLU A 82 2.80 1.87 3.86
C GLU A 82 3.50 3.25 3.90
N TYR A 83 4.75 3.34 3.44
CA TYR A 83 5.46 4.62 3.33
C TYR A 83 4.87 5.53 2.26
N GLN A 84 4.46 4.99 1.11
CA GLN A 84 3.78 5.75 0.06
C GLN A 84 2.44 6.31 0.55
N ASP A 85 1.62 5.48 1.22
CA ASP A 85 0.35 5.90 1.83
C ASP A 85 0.57 6.98 2.89
N THR A 86 1.63 6.85 3.69
CA THR A 86 2.01 7.86 4.69
C THR A 86 2.39 9.19 4.01
N ILE A 87 3.13 9.15 2.90
CA ILE A 87 3.47 10.36 2.12
C ILE A 87 2.20 11.04 1.59
N VAL A 88 1.23 10.26 1.10
CA VAL A 88 -0.07 10.78 0.65
C VAL A 88 -0.80 11.46 1.81
N SER A 89 -0.85 10.82 2.99
CA SER A 89 -1.45 11.41 4.18
C SER A 89 -0.77 12.71 4.62
N CYS A 90 0.56 12.75 4.63
CA CYS A 90 1.33 13.97 4.92
C CYS A 90 0.97 15.10 3.94
N LYS A 91 0.78 14.78 2.65
CA LYS A 91 0.39 15.76 1.62
C LYS A 91 -1.01 16.31 1.85
N GLU A 92 -1.96 15.47 2.20
CA GLU A 92 -3.32 15.88 2.53
C GLU A 92 -3.35 16.80 3.76
N GLN A 93 -2.63 16.43 4.82
CA GLN A 93 -2.51 17.25 6.03
C GLN A 93 -1.90 18.62 5.72
N TYR A 94 -0.81 18.66 4.93
CA TYR A 94 -0.19 19.91 4.47
C TYR A 94 -1.17 20.77 3.67
N GLN A 95 -1.94 20.18 2.75
CA GLN A 95 -2.93 20.91 1.96
C GLN A 95 -4.05 21.50 2.83
N GLN A 96 -4.54 20.73 3.82
CA GLN A 96 -5.55 21.20 4.78
C GLN A 96 -5.02 22.36 5.62
N GLU A 97 -3.79 22.28 6.13
CA GLU A 97 -3.17 23.34 6.93
C GLU A 97 -2.98 24.62 6.10
N VAL A 98 -2.47 24.50 4.87
CA VAL A 98 -2.32 25.65 3.96
C VAL A 98 -3.67 26.26 3.58
N ALA A 99 -4.71 25.45 3.37
CA ALA A 99 -6.06 25.94 3.10
C ALA A 99 -6.61 26.72 4.31
N ALA A 100 -6.43 26.23 5.53
CA ALA A 100 -6.82 26.94 6.74
C ALA A 100 -6.08 28.27 6.89
N ILE A 101 -4.75 28.30 6.68
CA ILE A 101 -3.95 29.54 6.71
C ILE A 101 -4.45 30.56 5.67
N ARG A 102 -4.83 30.11 4.47
CA ARG A 102 -5.38 30.99 3.42
C ARG A 102 -6.73 31.57 3.84
N LEU A 103 -7.64 30.74 4.32
CA LEU A 103 -8.97 31.16 4.76
C LEU A 103 -8.90 32.19 5.90
N ASP A 104 -8.09 31.91 6.93
CA ASP A 104 -7.85 32.85 8.04
C ASP A 104 -7.39 34.21 7.52
N PHE A 105 -6.44 34.22 6.57
CA PHE A 105 -5.90 35.44 6.00
C PHE A 105 -6.92 36.20 5.15
N GLU A 106 -7.75 35.50 4.36
CA GLU A 106 -8.81 36.11 3.56
C GLU A 106 -9.85 36.81 4.44
N ILE A 107 -10.32 36.14 5.51
CA ILE A 107 -11.27 36.71 6.47
C ILE A 107 -10.70 38.00 7.07
N MET A 108 -9.44 37.97 7.51
CA MET A 108 -8.78 39.13 8.11
C MET A 108 -8.57 40.26 7.11
N THR A 109 -8.23 39.94 5.85
CA THR A 109 -8.06 40.93 4.78
C THR A 109 -9.38 41.63 4.47
N GLN A 110 -10.48 40.90 4.41
CA GLN A 110 -11.82 41.48 4.20
C GLN A 110 -12.20 42.42 5.35
N TYR A 111 -11.97 41.99 6.59
CA TYR A 111 -12.26 42.80 7.77
C TYR A 111 -11.42 44.09 7.80
N HIS A 112 -10.11 43.96 7.53
CA HIS A 112 -9.21 45.11 7.42
C HIS A 112 -9.65 46.09 6.32
N GLY A 113 -9.99 45.59 5.13
CA GLY A 113 -10.48 46.42 4.03
C GLY A 113 -11.73 47.23 4.40
N ARG A 114 -12.70 46.60 5.08
CA ARG A 114 -13.92 47.28 5.58
C ARG A 114 -13.60 48.35 6.61
N LEU A 115 -12.73 48.06 7.57
CA LEU A 115 -12.33 49.04 8.59
C LEU A 115 -11.63 50.24 7.97
N ARG A 116 -10.74 50.01 7.01
CA ARG A 116 -10.01 51.06 6.30
C ARG A 116 -10.96 51.93 5.46
N GLU A 117 -11.92 51.33 4.78
CA GLU A 117 -12.95 52.06 4.03
C GLU A 117 -13.81 52.93 4.99
N ASN A 118 -14.21 52.37 6.13
CA ASN A 118 -14.98 53.09 7.14
C ASN A 118 -14.19 54.27 7.73
N ALA A 119 -12.92 54.07 8.08
CA ALA A 119 -12.05 55.14 8.56
C ALA A 119 -11.92 56.27 7.50
N ALA A 120 -11.74 55.92 6.23
CA ALA A 120 -11.67 56.88 5.14
C ALA A 120 -13.00 57.63 4.91
N LYS A 121 -14.16 56.98 5.13
CA LYS A 121 -15.48 57.65 5.08
C LYS A 121 -15.64 58.63 6.24
N GLN A 122 -15.32 58.22 7.46
CA GLN A 122 -15.40 59.08 8.65
C GLN A 122 -14.49 60.31 8.52
N GLN A 123 -13.27 60.12 8.02
CA GLN A 123 -12.34 61.22 7.76
C GLN A 123 -12.91 62.24 6.75
N ARG A 124 -13.55 61.77 5.68
CA ARG A 124 -14.22 62.64 4.69
C ARG A 124 -15.37 63.43 5.30
N ILE A 125 -16.21 62.78 6.12
CA ILE A 125 -17.32 63.42 6.83
C ILE A 125 -16.79 64.54 7.75
N LEU A 126 -15.78 64.24 8.57
CA LEU A 126 -15.17 65.21 9.48
C LEU A 126 -14.55 66.39 8.73
N ASN A 127 -13.83 66.15 7.63
CA ASN A 127 -13.26 67.21 6.79
C ASN A 127 -14.37 68.13 6.24
N ASN A 128 -15.45 67.56 5.72
CA ASN A 128 -16.59 68.33 5.20
C ASN A 128 -17.27 69.16 6.31
N PHE A 129 -17.39 68.60 7.51
CA PHE A 129 -17.97 69.28 8.65
C PHE A 129 -17.12 70.49 9.07
N VAL A 130 -15.80 70.31 9.17
CA VAL A 130 -14.85 71.40 9.47
C VAL A 130 -14.92 72.51 8.41
N LEU A 131 -14.97 72.16 7.12
CA LEU A 131 -15.10 73.15 6.03
C LEU A 131 -16.41 73.94 6.14
N THR A 132 -17.51 73.26 6.49
CA THR A 132 -18.83 73.88 6.64
C THR A 132 -18.88 74.81 7.86
N MET A 133 -18.26 74.43 8.98
CA MET A 133 -18.18 75.29 10.17
C MET A 133 -17.38 76.56 9.88
N LYS A 134 -16.24 76.41 9.20
CA LYS A 134 -15.41 77.54 8.77
C LYS A 134 -16.16 78.51 7.86
N SER A 135 -16.93 78.01 6.88
CA SER A 135 -17.68 78.87 5.96
C SER A 135 -18.81 79.63 6.64
N ARG A 136 -19.31 79.14 7.79
CA ARG A 136 -20.31 79.79 8.63
C ARG A 136 -19.73 80.69 9.72
N GLY A 137 -18.41 80.85 9.80
CA GLY A 137 -17.75 81.62 10.85
C GLY A 137 -17.81 80.98 12.24
N GLN A 138 -18.18 79.71 12.35
CA GLN A 138 -18.24 78.96 13.61
C GLN A 138 -16.89 78.33 13.90
N VAL A 139 -16.19 78.83 14.93
CA VAL A 139 -14.82 78.40 15.28
C VAL A 139 -14.77 77.49 16.50
N GLU A 140 -15.78 77.55 17.36
CA GLU A 140 -15.95 76.63 18.49
C GLU A 140 -16.12 75.19 17.99
N GLY A 141 -15.45 74.22 18.62
CA GLY A 141 -15.52 72.79 18.26
C GLY A 141 -14.63 72.35 17.08
N ILE A 142 -14.05 73.27 16.29
CA ILE A 142 -13.11 72.89 15.21
C ILE A 142 -11.87 72.16 15.76
N HIS A 143 -11.43 72.52 16.96
CA HIS A 143 -10.29 71.88 17.61
C HIS A 143 -10.58 70.40 17.91
N GLU A 144 -11.71 70.10 18.54
CA GLU A 144 -12.15 68.75 18.89
C GLU A 144 -12.31 67.88 17.63
N LEU A 145 -12.89 68.42 16.55
CA LEU A 145 -13.01 67.72 15.27
C LEU A 145 -11.64 67.38 14.68
N ARG A 146 -10.64 68.26 14.80
CA ARG A 146 -9.27 67.99 14.36
C ARG A 146 -8.59 66.92 15.21
N GLU A 147 -8.91 66.82 16.49
CA GLU A 147 -8.41 65.74 17.35
C GLU A 147 -9.05 64.40 16.97
N MET A 148 -10.37 64.37 16.72
CA MET A 148 -11.04 63.18 16.19
C MET A 148 -10.44 62.73 14.86
N MET A 149 -10.14 63.65 13.94
CA MET A 149 -9.43 63.33 12.69
C MET A 149 -8.05 62.70 12.94
N ARG A 150 -7.25 63.25 13.86
CA ARG A 150 -5.95 62.69 14.22
C ARG A 150 -6.06 61.29 14.83
N PHE A 151 -7.09 61.07 15.65
CA PHE A 151 -7.40 59.74 16.20
C PHE A 151 -7.66 58.73 15.08
N TRP A 152 -8.50 59.07 14.09
CA TRP A 152 -8.78 58.19 12.96
C TRP A 152 -7.55 57.91 12.08
N GLN A 153 -6.69 58.91 11.84
CA GLN A 153 -5.44 58.72 11.12
C GLN A 153 -4.49 57.75 11.85
N THR A 154 -4.33 57.92 13.17
CA THR A 154 -3.50 57.05 14.01
C THR A 154 -4.05 55.62 14.02
N SER A 155 -5.37 55.49 14.12
CA SER A 155 -6.05 54.18 14.08
C SER A 155 -5.87 53.49 12.73
N SER A 156 -5.91 54.22 11.61
CA SER A 156 -5.64 53.68 10.28
C SER A 156 -4.20 53.17 10.14
N MET A 157 -3.21 53.92 10.65
CA MET A 157 -1.81 53.47 10.63
C MET A 157 -1.59 52.22 11.48
N PHE A 158 -2.26 52.14 12.64
CA PHE A 158 -2.23 50.95 13.48
C PHE A 158 -2.80 49.73 12.75
N LEU A 159 -3.95 49.89 12.08
CA LEU A 159 -4.58 48.83 11.29
C LEU A 159 -3.67 48.33 10.17
N ASP A 160 -3.02 49.23 9.43
CA ASP A 160 -2.09 48.86 8.36
C ASP A 160 -0.87 48.09 8.92
N ASN A 161 -0.34 48.49 10.08
CA ASN A 161 0.75 47.76 10.74
C ASN A 161 0.33 46.36 11.21
N GLU A 162 -0.87 46.22 11.78
CA GLU A 162 -1.40 44.90 12.16
C GLU A 162 -1.64 44.00 10.95
N TYR A 163 -2.12 44.57 9.84
CA TYR A 163 -2.25 43.84 8.59
C TYR A 163 -0.90 43.31 8.08
N ASN A 164 0.14 44.14 8.09
CA ASN A 164 1.49 43.73 7.67
C ASN A 164 2.04 42.60 8.57
N ARG A 165 1.88 42.71 9.89
CA ARG A 165 2.26 41.64 10.83
C ARG A 165 1.50 40.34 10.60
N LEU A 166 0.24 40.41 10.22
CA LEU A 166 -0.56 39.23 9.87
C LEU A 166 -0.06 38.59 8.58
N GLN A 167 0.31 39.41 7.59
CA GLN A 167 0.90 38.93 6.35
C GLN A 167 2.24 38.22 6.59
N GLU A 168 3.12 38.80 7.42
CA GLU A 168 4.37 38.16 7.84
C GLU A 168 4.12 36.82 8.55
N ARG A 169 3.19 36.80 9.52
CA ARG A 169 2.80 35.57 10.21
C ARG A 169 2.25 34.50 9.27
N ARG A 170 1.44 34.88 8.27
CA ARG A 170 0.91 33.95 7.26
C ARG A 170 2.03 33.31 6.43
N VAL A 171 3.00 34.11 6.00
CA VAL A 171 4.16 33.61 5.25
C VAL A 171 4.99 32.69 6.13
N GLY A 172 5.26 33.07 7.38
CA GLY A 172 5.95 32.24 8.36
C GLY A 172 5.28 30.87 8.56
N ARG A 173 3.99 30.85 8.89
CA ARG A 173 3.20 29.62 9.07
C ARG A 173 3.20 28.74 7.82
N SER A 174 3.03 29.33 6.63
CA SER A 174 3.09 28.60 5.36
C SER A 174 4.46 27.93 5.14
N ASN A 175 5.54 28.65 5.42
CA ASN A 175 6.90 28.14 5.28
C ASN A 175 7.22 27.04 6.31
N GLU A 176 6.73 27.18 7.54
CA GLU A 176 6.86 26.17 8.58
C GLU A 176 6.11 24.88 8.22
N ALA A 177 4.88 24.99 7.72
CA ALA A 177 4.09 23.86 7.23
C ALA A 177 4.82 23.14 6.08
N TRP A 178 5.34 23.90 5.11
CA TRP A 178 6.13 23.34 4.00
C TRP A 178 7.40 22.63 4.49
N SER A 179 8.15 23.26 5.40
CA SER A 179 9.39 22.69 5.94
C SER A 179 9.14 21.43 6.75
N ARG A 180 7.99 21.32 7.42
CA ARG A 180 7.57 20.11 8.13
C ARG A 180 7.24 18.99 7.15
N TYR A 181 6.38 19.27 6.18
CA TYR A 181 6.03 18.33 5.10
C TYR A 181 7.27 17.79 4.38
N GLN A 182 8.23 18.66 4.03
CA GLN A 182 9.48 18.24 3.39
C GLN A 182 10.33 17.33 4.27
N ARG A 183 10.46 17.61 5.57
CA ARG A 183 11.26 16.78 6.49
C ARG A 183 10.65 15.40 6.67
N GLU A 184 9.34 15.35 6.87
CA GLU A 184 8.60 14.09 7.07
C GLU A 184 8.66 13.23 5.79
N THR A 185 8.34 13.81 4.64
CA THR A 185 8.34 13.06 3.38
C THR A 185 9.73 12.68 2.91
N ARG A 186 10.77 13.50 3.11
CA ARG A 186 12.13 13.16 2.68
C ARG A 186 12.63 11.87 3.33
N THR A 187 12.39 11.71 4.63
CA THR A 187 12.80 10.51 5.38
C THR A 187 12.12 9.26 4.81
N LEU A 188 10.82 9.35 4.50
CA LEU A 188 10.05 8.26 3.91
C LEU A 188 10.55 7.90 2.49
N HIS A 189 10.81 8.90 1.64
CA HIS A 189 11.40 8.66 0.30
C HIS A 189 12.80 8.03 0.39
N ASP A 190 13.60 8.40 1.39
CA ASP A 190 14.91 7.80 1.62
C ASP A 190 14.77 6.33 2.07
N GLN A 191 13.79 6.01 2.92
CA GLN A 191 13.48 4.64 3.34
C GLN A 191 12.97 3.76 2.19
N ILE A 192 12.06 4.29 1.35
CA ILE A 192 11.59 3.61 0.14
C ILE A 192 12.78 3.27 -0.76
N ARG A 193 13.67 4.23 -1.04
CA ARG A 193 14.87 3.99 -1.87
C ARG A 193 15.81 2.93 -1.29
N VAL A 194 15.93 2.84 0.04
CA VAL A 194 16.72 1.79 0.68
C VAL A 194 16.06 0.42 0.46
N LEU A 195 14.74 0.34 0.63
CA LEU A 195 13.98 -0.89 0.42
C LEU A 195 14.03 -1.37 -1.05
N GLU A 196 13.90 -0.45 -2.00
CA GLU A 196 14.05 -0.74 -3.44
C GLU A 196 15.44 -1.30 -3.76
N ARG A 197 16.51 -0.70 -3.20
CA ARG A 197 17.88 -1.22 -3.37
C ARG A 197 18.09 -2.59 -2.74
N ILE A 198 17.50 -2.82 -1.56
CA ILE A 198 17.56 -4.13 -0.91
C ILE A 198 16.89 -5.17 -1.80
N ALA A 199 15.69 -4.87 -2.31
CA ALA A 199 14.98 -5.74 -3.24
C ALA A 199 15.79 -6.05 -4.51
N GLU A 200 16.35 -5.03 -5.15
CA GLU A 200 17.19 -5.18 -6.35
C GLU A 200 18.42 -6.06 -6.06
N SER A 201 19.13 -5.80 -4.95
CA SER A 201 20.33 -6.56 -4.57
C SER A 201 20.03 -8.02 -4.21
N ALA A 202 18.82 -8.30 -3.72
CA ALA A 202 18.35 -9.63 -3.35
C ALA A 202 17.62 -10.36 -4.51
N GLY A 203 17.52 -9.72 -5.69
CA GLY A 203 16.81 -10.28 -6.85
C GLY A 203 15.33 -10.50 -6.59
N LEU A 204 14.70 -9.65 -5.79
CA LEU A 204 13.26 -9.70 -5.50
C LEU A 204 12.51 -8.92 -6.59
N ASP A 205 11.55 -9.56 -7.26
CA ASP A 205 10.61 -8.86 -8.14
C ASP A 205 9.62 -8.04 -7.29
N VAL A 206 9.91 -6.76 -7.15
CA VAL A 206 8.98 -5.78 -6.57
C VAL A 206 8.24 -5.12 -7.72
N GLU A 207 7.05 -5.63 -8.06
CA GLU A 207 6.19 -4.99 -9.07
C GLU A 207 5.79 -3.57 -8.62
N GLU A 208 5.99 -2.59 -9.51
CA GLU A 208 5.44 -1.23 -9.40
C GLU A 208 3.95 -1.29 -9.78
N ASP A 209 3.06 -1.35 -8.79
CA ASP A 209 1.61 -1.14 -8.96
C ASP A 209 1.27 0.36 -9.14
#